data_AF-A0A7S0TSM1-F1
#
_entry.id   AF-A0A7S0TSM1-F1
#
_cell.length_a   1.000
_cell.length_b   1.000
_cell.length_c   1.000
_cell.angle_alpha   90.00
_cell.angle_beta   90.00
_cell.angle_gamma   90.00
#
_symmetry.space_group_name_H-M   'P 1'
#
loop_
_entity.id
_entity.type
_entity.pdbx_description
1 polymer ?
#
loop_
_entity_poly.entity_id
_entity_poly.type
_entity_poly.pdbx_seq_one_letter_code
_entity_poly.pdbx_strand_id
1 'polypeptide(L)'
;KDNYEAAEKYYKQAVLADPTHSYNLSSYARFLAYTQNDNAAANEFFSRAVASDLNDVAVINFYVDFLQNISDSDSNCPTYFRAAVTDFPQCAPLLQAFGEYLDEVVGDK
;
A
#
# COMPACT_ATOMS: atom_id res chain seq x y z
N LYS A 1 8.97 -1.13 22.16
CA LYS A 1 8.34 -2.34 21.56
C LYS A 1 6.91 -2.49 22.04
N ASP A 2 6.66 -2.37 23.35
CA ASP A 2 5.32 -2.48 23.96
C ASP A 2 4.25 -1.55 23.36
N ASN A 3 4.62 -0.33 22.94
CA ASN A 3 3.68 0.60 22.30
C ASN A 3 3.24 0.14 20.90
N TYR A 4 4.07 -0.61 20.18
CA TYR A 4 3.74 -1.09 18.83
C TYR A 4 2.82 -2.31 18.88
N GLU A 5 3.02 -3.22 19.84
CA GLU A 5 2.12 -4.35 20.05
C GLU A 5 0.72 -3.87 20.47
N ALA A 6 0.65 -2.86 21.35
CA ALA A 6 -0.61 -2.24 21.72
C ALA A 6 -1.29 -1.55 20.52
N ALA A 7 -0.54 -0.80 19.70
CA ALA A 7 -1.06 -0.16 18.50
C ALA A 7 -1.59 -1.19 17.49
N GLU A 8 -0.82 -2.25 17.21
CA GLU A 8 -1.20 -3.32 16.30
C GLU A 8 -2.52 -3.98 16.72
N LYS A 9 -2.69 -4.24 18.02
CA LYS A 9 -3.94 -4.79 18.56
C LYS A 9 -5.15 -3.91 18.20
N TYR A 10 -5.04 -2.59 18.36
CA TYR A 10 -6.15 -1.67 18.05
C TYR A 10 -6.39 -1.54 16.54
N TYR A 11 -5.34 -1.53 15.71
CA TYR A 11 -5.51 -1.56 14.26
C TYR A 11 -6.23 -2.84 13.80
N LYS A 12 -5.82 -4.01 14.31
CA LYS A 12 -6.50 -5.29 14.05
C LYS A 12 -7.96 -5.26 14.49
N GLN A 13 -8.26 -4.70 15.66
CA GLN A 13 -9.64 -4.54 16.13
C GLN A 13 -10.47 -3.63 15.23
N ALA A 14 -9.91 -2.51 14.75
CA ALA A 14 -10.59 -1.62 13.81
C ALA A 14 -10.91 -2.31 12.48
N VAL A 15 -9.97 -3.09 11.94
CA VAL A 15 -10.18 -3.91 10.74
C VAL A 15 -11.22 -5.01 10.98
N LEU A 16 -11.25 -5.64 12.17
CA LEU A 16 -12.26 -6.65 12.49
C LEU A 16 -13.66 -6.06 12.65
N ALA A 17 -13.77 -4.84 13.18
CA ALA A 17 -15.03 -4.15 13.37
C ALA A 17 -15.68 -3.74 12.04
N ASP A 18 -14.87 -3.33 11.07
CA ASP A 18 -15.30 -3.09 9.69
C ASP A 18 -14.22 -3.54 8.69
N PRO A 19 -14.32 -4.78 8.17
CA PRO A 19 -13.32 -5.38 7.28
C PRO A 19 -13.22 -4.73 5.89
N THR A 20 -14.17 -3.86 5.55
CA THR A 20 -14.29 -3.19 4.25
C THR A 20 -14.08 -1.69 4.34
N HIS A 21 -13.82 -1.15 5.53
CA HIS A 21 -13.57 0.27 5.67
C HIS A 21 -12.19 0.64 5.09
N SER A 22 -12.18 1.32 3.94
CA SER A 22 -10.97 1.72 3.20
C SER A 22 -9.92 2.39 4.10
N TYR A 23 -10.34 3.34 4.93
CA TYR A 23 -9.44 4.06 5.84
C TYR A 23 -8.83 3.18 6.94
N ASN A 24 -9.58 2.25 7.55
CA ASN A 24 -9.05 1.36 8.59
C ASN A 24 -8.01 0.40 8.00
N LEU A 25 -8.31 -0.15 6.81
CA LEU A 25 -7.40 -1.03 6.08
C LEU A 25 -6.10 -0.30 5.72
N SER A 26 -6.18 0.89 5.13
CA SER A 26 -4.99 1.69 4.75
C SER A 26 -4.19 2.18 5.96
N SER A 27 -4.85 2.53 7.07
CA SER A 27 -4.16 2.90 8.32
C SER A 27 -3.36 1.73 8.88
N TYR A 28 -3.92 0.52 8.85
CA TYR A 28 -3.20 -0.67 9.27
C TYR A 28 -2.06 -1.02 8.30
N ALA A 29 -2.27 -0.89 6.99
CA ALA A 29 -1.23 -1.08 5.98
C ALA A 29 -0.02 -0.15 6.21
N ARG A 30 -0.26 1.14 6.49
CA ARG A 30 0.79 2.10 6.82
C ARG A 30 1.56 1.72 8.08
N PHE A 31 0.87 1.22 9.10
CA PHE A 31 1.54 0.73 10.31
C PHE A 31 2.47 -0.45 10.00
N LEU A 32 2.02 -1.41 9.19
CA LEU A 32 2.82 -2.55 8.75
C LEU A 32 4.07 -2.10 7.97
N ALA A 33 3.90 -1.21 6.99
CA ALA A 33 5.00 -0.68 6.19
C ALA A 33 6.02 0.09 7.03
N TYR A 34 5.59 1.13 7.73
CA TYR A 34 6.52 2.11 8.30
C TYR A 34 6.94 1.83 9.74
N THR A 35 6.22 0.95 10.45
CA THR A 35 6.57 0.57 11.83
C THR A 35 7.12 -0.85 11.90
N GLN A 36 6.55 -1.79 11.13
CA GLN A 36 6.99 -3.20 11.16
C GLN A 36 7.96 -3.56 10.02
N ASN A 37 8.08 -2.73 8.98
CA ASN A 37 8.81 -3.04 7.75
C ASN A 37 8.28 -4.31 7.06
N ASP A 38 6.99 -4.60 7.23
CA ASP A 38 6.31 -5.72 6.57
C ASP A 38 5.59 -5.21 5.32
N ASN A 39 6.38 -5.00 4.26
CA ASN A 39 5.89 -4.47 2.99
C ASN A 39 4.93 -5.44 2.29
N ALA A 40 5.11 -6.76 2.46
CA ALA A 40 4.25 -7.76 1.86
C ALA A 40 2.83 -7.68 2.45
N ALA A 41 2.72 -7.66 3.77
CA ALA A 41 1.43 -7.50 4.44
C ALA A 41 0.84 -6.10 4.18
N ALA A 42 1.66 -5.05 4.20
CA ALA A 42 1.19 -3.70 3.86
C ALA A 42 0.57 -3.64 2.46
N ASN A 43 1.22 -4.23 1.46
CA ASN A 43 0.70 -4.29 0.09
C ASN A 43 -0.67 -4.98 0.01
N GLU A 44 -0.86 -6.09 0.73
CA GLU A 44 -2.15 -6.79 0.78
C GLU A 44 -3.25 -5.86 1.35
N PHE A 45 -2.99 -5.18 2.47
CA PHE A 45 -3.98 -4.31 3.10
C PHE A 45 -4.26 -3.05 2.28
N PHE A 46 -3.27 -2.46 1.61
CA PHE A 46 -3.49 -1.36 0.68
C PHE A 46 -4.35 -1.76 -0.51
N SER A 47 -4.06 -2.92 -1.12
CA SER A 47 -4.84 -3.45 -2.24
C SER A 47 -6.30 -3.66 -1.83
N ARG A 48 -6.53 -4.25 -0.65
CA ARG A 48 -7.89 -4.40 -0.09
C ARG A 48 -8.57 -3.06 0.20
N ALA A 49 -7.82 -2.07 0.67
CA ALA A 49 -8.35 -0.73 0.95
C ALA A 49 -8.85 -0.06 -0.33
N VAL A 50 -8.05 -0.10 -1.41
CA VAL A 50 -8.43 0.43 -2.73
C VAL A 50 -9.59 -0.35 -3.32
N ALA A 51 -9.60 -1.68 -3.23
CA ALA A 51 -10.70 -2.50 -3.70
C ALA A 51 -12.05 -2.22 -2.98
N SER A 52 -12.00 -1.71 -1.75
CA SER A 52 -13.20 -1.37 -0.98
C SER A 52 -13.84 -0.05 -1.42
N ASP A 53 -13.05 0.91 -1.87
CA ASP A 53 -13.53 2.14 -2.53
C ASP A 53 -12.49 2.62 -3.56
N LEU A 54 -12.75 2.31 -4.83
CA LEU A 54 -11.89 2.68 -5.95
C LEU A 54 -11.87 4.20 -6.24
N ASN A 55 -12.72 4.99 -5.57
CA ASN A 55 -12.74 6.45 -5.70
C ASN A 55 -12.16 7.17 -4.48
N ASP A 56 -11.72 6.44 -3.46
CA ASP A 56 -11.09 7.02 -2.27
C ASP A 56 -9.65 7.47 -2.61
N VAL A 57 -9.55 8.70 -3.11
CA VAL A 57 -8.29 9.33 -3.53
C VAL A 57 -7.26 9.34 -2.40
N ALA A 58 -7.68 9.49 -1.15
CA ALA A 58 -6.74 9.50 -0.03
C ALA A 58 -6.08 8.13 0.15
N VAL A 59 -6.87 7.05 0.08
CA VAL A 59 -6.37 5.68 0.18
C VAL A 59 -5.49 5.30 -1.01
N ILE A 60 -5.88 5.70 -2.23
CA ILE A 60 -5.07 5.49 -3.43
C ILE A 60 -3.72 6.19 -3.30
N ASN A 61 -3.70 7.45 -2.85
CA ASN A 61 -2.45 8.18 -2.64
C ASN A 61 -1.58 7.54 -1.56
N PHE A 62 -2.14 7.04 -0.46
CA PHE A 62 -1.35 6.30 0.53
C PHE A 62 -0.71 5.04 -0.04
N TYR A 63 -1.39 4.36 -0.98
CA TYR A 63 -0.83 3.19 -1.62
C TYR A 63 0.29 3.56 -2.61
N VAL A 64 0.08 4.59 -3.43
CA VAL A 64 1.11 5.14 -4.33
C VAL A 64 2.35 5.56 -3.53
N ASP A 65 2.17 6.34 -2.46
CA ASP A 65 3.24 6.80 -1.58
C ASP A 65 4.00 5.61 -1.00
N PHE A 66 3.29 4.57 -0.54
CA PHE A 66 3.92 3.34 -0.06
C PHE A 66 4.81 2.70 -1.12
N LEU A 67 4.30 2.49 -2.34
CA LEU A 67 5.05 1.85 -3.43
C LEU A 67 6.29 2.66 -3.83
N GLN A 68 6.17 3.98 -3.90
CA GLN A 68 7.29 4.88 -4.16
C GLN A 68 8.32 4.86 -3.02
N ASN A 69 7.89 4.82 -1.75
CA ASN A 69 8.83 4.78 -0.63
C ASN A 69 9.68 3.50 -0.58
N ILE A 70 9.16 2.40 -1.12
CA ILE A 70 9.86 1.11 -1.12
C ILE A 70 10.58 0.80 -2.44
N SER A 71 10.53 1.70 -3.44
CA SER A 71 11.10 1.49 -4.78
C SER A 71 12.58 1.09 -4.74
N ASP A 72 13.36 1.76 -3.91
CA ASP A 72 14.81 1.56 -3.79
C ASP A 72 15.19 0.53 -2.72
N SER A 73 14.30 0.26 -1.77
CA SER A 73 14.63 -0.48 -0.56
C SER A 73 14.10 -1.92 -0.55
N ASP A 74 13.08 -2.23 -1.36
CA ASP A 74 12.48 -3.57 -1.45
C ASP A 74 12.59 -4.12 -2.87
N SER A 75 13.34 -5.21 -3.03
CA SER A 75 13.50 -5.90 -4.32
C SER A 75 12.19 -6.50 -4.86
N ASN A 76 11.15 -6.62 -4.03
CA ASN A 76 9.82 -7.05 -4.45
C ASN A 76 8.93 -5.91 -4.93
N CYS A 77 9.35 -4.65 -4.82
CA CYS A 77 8.60 -3.48 -5.28
C CYS A 77 8.05 -3.63 -6.73
N PRO A 78 8.80 -4.10 -7.74
CA PRO A 78 8.24 -4.29 -9.08
C PRO A 78 7.11 -5.33 -9.14
N THR A 79 7.08 -6.31 -8.22
CA THR A 79 5.98 -7.26 -8.09
C THR A 79 4.73 -6.58 -7.55
N TYR A 80 4.88 -5.71 -6.54
CA TYR A 80 3.77 -4.96 -5.95
C TYR A 80 3.16 -3.97 -6.93
N PHE A 81 3.98 -3.21 -7.65
CA PHE A 81 3.50 -2.32 -8.71
C PHE A 81 2.73 -3.11 -9.79
N ARG A 82 3.27 -4.23 -10.26
CA ARG A 82 2.60 -5.08 -11.26
C ARG A 82 1.27 -5.62 -10.77
N ALA A 83 1.20 -6.07 -9.52
CA ALA A 83 -0.05 -6.51 -8.92
C ALA A 83 -1.07 -5.35 -8.87
N ALA A 84 -0.67 -4.18 -8.36
CA ALA A 84 -1.54 -3.01 -8.25
C ALA A 84 -2.16 -2.59 -9.60
N VAL A 85 -1.36 -2.51 -10.67
CA VAL A 85 -1.88 -2.12 -12.01
C VAL A 85 -2.66 -3.24 -12.70
N THR A 86 -2.43 -4.51 -12.32
CA THR A 86 -3.22 -5.65 -12.82
C THR A 86 -4.59 -5.70 -12.15
N ASP A 87 -4.63 -5.47 -10.84
CA ASP A 87 -5.86 -5.49 -10.05
C ASP A 87 -6.71 -4.23 -10.29
N PHE A 88 -6.05 -3.08 -10.54
CA PHE A 88 -6.69 -1.78 -10.72
C PHE A 88 -6.30 -1.11 -12.06
N PRO A 89 -6.60 -1.73 -13.22
CA PRO A 89 -6.12 -1.28 -14.53
C PRO A 89 -6.72 0.06 -15.01
N GLN A 90 -7.67 0.63 -14.28
CA GLN A 90 -8.26 1.94 -14.55
C GLN A 90 -7.86 3.01 -13.51
N CYS A 91 -7.03 2.64 -12.52
CA CYS A 91 -6.58 3.58 -11.50
C CYS A 91 -5.41 4.42 -12.05
N ALA A 92 -5.73 5.60 -12.58
CA ALA A 92 -4.75 6.49 -13.19
C ALA A 92 -3.55 6.82 -12.27
N PRO A 93 -3.71 7.10 -10.95
CA PRO A 93 -2.58 7.33 -10.06
C PRO A 93 -1.62 6.13 -9.94
N LEU A 94 -2.14 4.89 -9.88
CA LEU A 94 -1.31 3.70 -9.81
C LEU A 94 -0.57 3.43 -11.13
N LEU A 95 -1.24 3.64 -12.26
CA LEU A 95 -0.62 3.54 -13.59
C LEU A 95 0.49 4.58 -13.76
N GLN A 96 0.25 5.81 -13.32
CA GLN A 96 1.24 6.89 -13.36
C GLN A 96 2.46 6.53 -12.52
N ALA A 97 2.25 6.15 -11.25
CA ALA A 97 3.33 5.80 -10.34
C ALA A 97 4.17 4.63 -10.86
N PHE A 98 3.55 3.63 -11.50
CA PHE A 98 4.28 2.55 -12.14
C PHE A 98 5.08 3.02 -13.36
N GLY A 99 4.56 3.95 -14.14
CA GLY A 99 5.30 4.58 -15.24
C GLY A 99 6.54 5.32 -14.74
N GLU A 100 6.40 6.14 -13.70
CA GLU A 100 7.50 6.85 -13.04
C GLU A 100 8.57 5.88 -12.52
N TYR A 101 8.15 4.80 -11.86
CA TYR A 101 9.05 3.74 -11.41
C TYR A 101 9.83 3.08 -12.55
N LEU A 102 9.16 2.81 -13.69
CA LEU A 102 9.84 2.23 -14.86
C LEU A 102 10.82 3.21 -15.49
N ASP A 103 10.48 4.50 -15.57
CA ASP A 103 11.37 5.54 -16.11
C ASP A 103 12.63 5.69 -15.24
N GLU A 104 12.51 5.60 -13.92
CA GLU A 104 13.66 5.64 -13.01
C GLU A 104 14.55 4.41 -13.18
N VAL A 105 13.98 3.20 -13.12
CA VAL A 105 14.74 1.94 -13.19
C VAL A 105 15.33 1.67 -14.59
N VAL A 106 14.67 2.12 -15.66
CA VAL A 106 15.13 1.94 -17.05
C VAL A 106 15.97 3.13 -17.52
N GLY A 107 15.69 4.34 -17.06
CA GLY A 107 16.41 5.56 -17.41
C GLY A 107 17.80 5.67 -16.76
N ASP A 108 18.07 4.91 -15.71
CA ASP A 108 19.41 4.76 -15.11
C ASP A 108 20.35 3.81 -15.88
N LYS A 109 20.01 3.42 -17.12
CA LYS A 109 20.84 2.58 -18.01
C LYS A 109 21.41 3.32 -19.22
#